data_AF-A0A1H5RUH7-F1
#
_entry.id   AF-A0A1H5RUH7-F1
#
_cell.length_a   1.000
_cell.length_b   1.000
_cell.length_c   1.000
_cell.angle_alpha   90.00
_cell.angle_beta   90.00
_cell.angle_gamma   90.00
#
_symmetry.space_group_name_H-M   'P 1'
#
loop_
_entity.id
_entity.type
_entity.pdbx_description
1 polymer ?
#
loop_
_entity_poly.entity_id
_entity_poly.type
_entity_poly.pdbx_seq_one_letter_code
_entity_poly.pdbx_strand_id
1 'polypeptide(L)'
;MKAPERKDRIEDLLQGVAKEVYAYLYECGRSSSDGWVSAVTIQKQLGLKHHCTPQGCLNDTPKAWIFGVIMRRLQDQGKVEYKKVGSRVTYRTKKILH
;
A
#
# COMPACT_ATOMS: atom_id res chain seq x y z
N MET A 1 -31.34 -10.17 3.14
CA MET A 1 -29.91 -10.18 2.76
C MET A 1 -29.16 -11.08 3.73
N LYS A 2 -28.30 -11.99 3.26
CA LYS A 2 -27.39 -12.72 4.17
C LYS A 2 -26.41 -11.73 4.79
N ALA A 3 -26.12 -11.88 6.08
CA ALA A 3 -25.08 -11.10 6.73
C ALA A 3 -23.72 -11.40 6.07
N PRO A 4 -22.85 -10.40 5.87
CA PRO A 4 -21.54 -10.61 5.26
C PRO A 4 -20.73 -11.60 6.08
N GLU A 5 -20.07 -12.53 5.39
CA GLU A 5 -19.18 -13.49 6.03
C GLU A 5 -17.96 -12.77 6.60
N ARG A 6 -17.26 -13.41 7.54
CA ARG A 6 -16.04 -12.82 8.13
C ARG A 6 -14.99 -12.49 7.07
N LYS A 7 -14.89 -13.31 6.02
CA LYS A 7 -13.97 -13.09 4.90
C LYS A 7 -14.30 -11.79 4.15
N ASP A 8 -15.58 -11.49 3.94
CA ASP A 8 -16.02 -10.29 3.22
C ASP A 8 -15.64 -9.04 4.02
N ARG A 9 -15.82 -9.09 5.35
CA ARG A 9 -15.39 -8.00 6.24
C ARG A 9 -13.87 -7.78 6.20
N ILE A 10 -13.08 -8.84 6.15
CA ILE A 10 -11.61 -8.73 6.03
C ILE A 10 -11.25 -8.06 4.71
N GLU A 11 -11.90 -8.46 3.61
CA GLU A 11 -11.71 -7.84 2.30
C GLU A 11 -12.08 -6.35 2.30
N ASP A 12 -13.18 -5.97 2.96
CA ASP A 12 -13.58 -4.58 3.11
C ASP A 12 -12.56 -3.75 3.90
N LEU A 13 -12.00 -4.32 4.97
CA LEU A 13 -10.94 -3.66 5.76
C LEU A 13 -9.67 -3.46 4.92
N LEU A 14 -9.24 -4.50 4.19
CA LEU A 14 -8.10 -4.40 3.27
C LEU A 14 -8.36 -3.36 2.17
N GLN A 15 -9.58 -3.29 1.66
CA GLN A 15 -9.99 -2.30 0.69
C GLN A 15 -10.01 -0.88 1.29
N GLY A 16 -10.40 -0.73 2.56
CA GLY A 16 -10.31 0.51 3.32
C GLY A 16 -8.87 1.00 3.40
N VAL A 17 -7.95 0.14 3.86
CA VAL A 17 -6.51 0.46 3.90
C VAL A 17 -5.98 0.83 2.50
N ALA A 18 -6.40 0.12 1.45
CA ALA A 18 -6.00 0.44 0.09
C ALA A 18 -6.47 1.82 -0.38
N LYS A 19 -7.66 2.27 0.04
CA LYS A 19 -8.15 3.62 -0.27
C LYS A 19 -7.29 4.68 0.42
N GLU A 20 -6.94 4.50 1.69
CA GLU A 20 -6.07 5.43 2.42
C GLU A 20 -4.67 5.51 1.79
N VAL A 21 -4.08 4.36 1.45
CA VAL A 21 -2.76 4.35 0.76
C VAL A 21 -2.84 5.04 -0.60
N TYR A 22 -3.92 4.85 -1.35
CA TYR A 22 -4.11 5.51 -2.64
C TYR A 22 -4.29 7.03 -2.49
N ALA A 23 -5.08 7.47 -1.51
CA ALA A 23 -5.29 8.89 -1.23
C ALA A 23 -3.96 9.58 -0.89
N TYR A 24 -3.17 8.99 0.00
CA TYR A 24 -1.84 9.49 0.35
C TYR A 24 -0.90 9.58 -0.88
N LEU A 25 -0.90 8.55 -1.73
CA LEU A 25 -0.13 8.54 -2.98
C LEU A 25 -0.55 9.65 -3.93
N TYR A 26 -1.86 9.88 -4.06
CA TYR A 26 -2.43 10.93 -4.90
C TYR A 26 -2.00 12.32 -4.41
N GLU A 27 -2.12 12.58 -3.12
CA GLU A 27 -1.72 13.84 -2.49
C GLU A 27 -0.23 14.11 -2.66
N CYS A 28 0.62 13.12 -2.36
CA CYS A 28 2.07 13.24 -2.53
C CYS A 28 2.48 13.44 -4.00
N GLY A 29 1.84 12.70 -4.90
CA GLY A 29 2.13 12.76 -6.33
C GLY A 29 1.72 14.09 -6.98
N ARG A 30 0.73 14.81 -6.43
CA ARG A 30 0.39 16.17 -6.88
C ARG A 30 1.45 17.21 -6.53
N SER A 31 2.20 16.97 -5.46
CA SER A 31 3.27 17.84 -5.01
C SER A 31 4.64 17.51 -5.62
N SER A 32 4.79 16.35 -6.28
CA SER A 32 6.04 15.96 -6.94
C SER A 32 6.01 16.25 -8.45
N SER A 33 7.15 16.63 -9.01
CA SER A 33 7.27 17.01 -10.42
C SER A 33 7.02 15.86 -11.40
N ASP A 34 7.27 14.63 -11.00
CA ASP A 34 7.13 13.42 -11.83
C ASP A 34 6.03 12.46 -11.35
N GLY A 35 5.34 12.81 -10.25
CA GLY A 35 4.28 12.01 -9.62
C GLY A 35 4.76 10.77 -8.86
N TRP A 36 6.07 10.48 -8.85
CA TRP A 36 6.60 9.26 -8.21
C TRP A 36 6.89 9.50 -6.73
N VAL A 37 6.46 8.54 -5.90
CA VAL A 37 6.63 8.56 -4.45
C VAL A 37 7.39 7.29 -4.04
N SER A 38 8.39 7.43 -3.17
CA SER A 38 9.20 6.28 -2.75
C SER A 38 8.43 5.33 -1.83
N ALA A 39 8.62 4.02 -2.01
CA ALA A 39 8.03 3.00 -1.15
C ALA A 39 8.42 3.17 0.32
N VAL A 40 9.67 3.59 0.57
CA VAL A 40 10.17 3.87 1.92
C VAL A 40 9.40 5.03 2.57
N THR A 41 9.12 6.09 1.81
CA THR A 41 8.31 7.22 2.27
C THR A 41 6.90 6.78 2.64
N ILE A 42 6.22 6.05 1.74
CA ILE A 42 4.84 5.60 1.96
C ILE A 42 4.76 4.70 3.21
N GLN A 43 5.66 3.72 3.31
CA GLN A 43 5.71 2.80 4.45
C GLN A 43 5.95 3.53 5.77
N LYS A 44 6.85 4.53 5.78
CA LYS A 44 7.18 5.30 6.99
C LYS A 44 6.01 6.19 7.42
N GLN A 45 5.43 6.93 6.47
CA GLN A 45 4.42 7.95 6.76
C GLN A 45 3.07 7.33 7.15
N LEU A 46 2.73 6.18 6.57
CA LEU A 46 1.50 5.45 6.88
C LEU A 46 1.68 4.35 7.95
N GLY A 47 2.86 4.23 8.55
CA GLY A 47 3.12 3.26 9.62
C GLY A 47 2.92 1.80 9.21
N LEU A 48 3.21 1.43 7.95
CA LEU A 48 2.86 0.11 7.37
C LEU A 48 3.90 -0.99 7.64
N LYS A 49 4.81 -0.75 8.58
CA LYS A 49 5.79 -1.74 9.05
C LYS A 49 5.35 -2.27 10.39
N HIS A 50 5.05 -3.56 10.45
CA HIS A 50 4.56 -4.20 11.68
C HIS A 50 5.41 -5.41 12.04
N HIS A 51 5.43 -5.74 13.32
CA HIS A 51 5.89 -7.04 13.80
C HIS A 51 4.94 -8.12 13.29
N CYS A 52 5.50 -9.14 12.64
CA CYS A 52 4.72 -10.14 11.89
C CYS A 52 4.80 -11.53 12.51
N THR A 53 5.61 -11.66 13.55
CA THR A 53 5.82 -12.89 14.30
C THR A 53 5.25 -12.74 15.69
N PRO A 54 4.81 -13.83 16.33
CA PRO A 54 4.45 -13.81 17.74
C PRO A 54 5.58 -13.21 18.59
N GLN A 55 5.19 -12.60 19.70
CA GLN A 55 6.13 -12.07 20.67
C GLN A 55 7.06 -13.20 21.17
N GLY A 56 8.36 -12.92 21.24
CA GLY A 56 9.37 -13.87 21.69
C GLY A 56 10.11 -14.63 20.57
N CYS A 57 9.77 -14.41 19.31
CA CYS A 57 10.56 -14.93 18.20
C CYS A 57 11.92 -14.19 18.08
N LEU A 58 13.01 -14.95 17.87
CA LEU A 58 14.39 -14.45 17.78
C LEU A 58 14.63 -13.42 16.66
N ASN A 59 13.78 -13.41 15.62
CA ASN A 59 13.93 -12.56 14.42
C ASN A 59 12.74 -11.60 14.24
N ASP A 60 12.25 -11.04 15.35
CA ASP A 60 11.11 -10.13 15.34
C ASP A 60 11.49 -8.74 14.84
N THR A 61 11.57 -8.60 13.52
CA THR A 61 11.85 -7.33 12.83
C THR A 61 10.60 -6.85 12.10
N PRO A 62 10.31 -5.53 12.11
CA PRO A 62 9.16 -4.99 11.38
C PRO A 62 9.24 -5.26 9.88
N LYS A 63 8.20 -5.88 9.30
CA LYS A 63 8.11 -6.16 7.86
C LYS A 63 6.96 -5.38 7.23
N ALA A 64 7.10 -5.12 5.94
CA ALA A 64 6.14 -4.36 5.14
C ALA A 64 5.25 -5.28 4.26
N TRP A 65 4.88 -6.46 4.76
CA TRP A 65 4.06 -7.41 3.97
C TRP A 65 2.69 -6.81 3.62
N ILE A 66 2.06 -6.10 4.57
CA ILE A 66 0.77 -5.46 4.33
C ILE A 66 0.87 -4.42 3.22
N PHE A 67 1.95 -3.63 3.19
CA PHE A 67 2.22 -2.71 2.10
C PHE A 67 2.29 -3.44 0.75
N GLY A 68 2.98 -4.58 0.67
CA GLY A 68 3.04 -5.39 -0.54
C GLY A 68 1.66 -5.85 -1.02
N VAL A 69 0.83 -6.35 -0.10
CA VAL A 69 -0.55 -6.78 -0.38
C VAL A 69 -1.40 -5.63 -0.90
N ILE A 70 -1.33 -4.47 -0.24
CA ILE A 70 -2.11 -3.28 -0.60
C ILE A 70 -1.68 -2.72 -1.96
N MET A 71 -0.37 -2.60 -2.21
CA MET A 71 0.11 -2.10 -3.51
C MET A 71 -0.24 -3.05 -4.64
N ARG A 72 -0.17 -4.37 -4.43
CA ARG A 72 -0.60 -5.35 -5.44
C ARG A 72 -2.09 -5.20 -5.74
N ARG A 73 -2.94 -5.07 -4.71
CA ARG A 73 -4.38 -4.81 -4.89
C ARG A 73 -4.64 -3.55 -5.70
N LEU A 74 -3.95 -2.45 -5.40
CA LEU A 74 -4.09 -1.20 -6.16
C LEU A 74 -3.61 -1.33 -7.60
N GLN A 75 -2.57 -2.14 -7.87
CA GLN A 75 -2.12 -2.44 -9.22
C GLN A 75 -3.14 -3.28 -10.00
N ASP A 76 -3.70 -4.32 -9.38
CA ASP A 76 -4.73 -5.16 -9.99
C ASP A 76 -6.00 -4.34 -10.30
N GLN A 77 -6.30 -3.30 -9.51
CA GLN A 77 -7.36 -2.32 -9.78
C GLN A 77 -6.99 -1.28 -10.86
N GLY A 78 -5.78 -1.32 -11.42
CA GLY A 78 -5.29 -0.35 -12.38
C GLY A 78 -5.08 1.05 -11.83
N LYS A 79 -5.01 1.22 -10.50
CA LYS A 79 -4.94 2.53 -9.83
C LYS A 79 -3.53 3.08 -9.69
N VAL A 80 -2.52 2.21 -9.65
CA VAL A 80 -1.13 2.64 -9.42
C VAL A 80 -0.16 2.01 -10.40
N GLU A 81 0.93 2.71 -10.66
CA GLU A 81 2.07 2.24 -11.42
C GLU A 81 3.25 1.99 -10.47
N TYR A 82 4.15 1.09 -10.87
CA TYR A 82 5.34 0.68 -10.12
C TYR A 82 6.59 0.89 -10.96
N LYS A 83 7.64 1.40 -10.33
CA LYS A 83 8.96 1.57 -10.95
C LYS A 83 10.04 1.20 -9.94
N LYS A 84 11.00 0.37 -10.36
CA LYS A 84 12.20 0.03 -9.59
C LYS A 84 13.44 0.41 -10.37
N VAL A 85 14.33 1.18 -9.74
CA VAL A 85 15.63 1.59 -10.28
C VAL A 85 16.69 1.25 -9.23
N GLY A 86 17.52 0.25 -9.51
CA GLY A 86 18.43 -0.33 -8.52
C GLY A 86 17.66 -0.88 -7.30
N SER A 87 18.01 -0.40 -6.11
CA SER A 87 17.32 -0.74 -4.85
C SER A 87 16.10 0.14 -4.55
N ARG A 88 15.89 1.23 -5.31
CA ARG A 88 14.82 2.20 -5.05
C ARG A 88 13.54 1.74 -5.72
N VAL A 89 12.49 1.58 -4.92
CA VAL A 89 11.14 1.30 -5.39
C VAL A 89 10.29 2.55 -5.24
N THR A 90 9.55 2.89 -6.29
CA THR A 90 8.67 4.04 -6.37
C THR A 90 7.33 3.66 -6.96
N TYR A 91 6.28 4.37 -6.56
CA TYR A 91 4.92 4.21 -7.07
C TYR A 91 4.33 5.56 -7.43
N ARG A 92 3.35 5.56 -8.32
CA ARG A 92 2.52 6.75 -8.61
C ARG A 92 1.09 6.34 -8.88
N THR A 93 0.16 7.26 -8.69
CA THR A 93 -1.22 7.05 -9.16
C THR A 93 -1.26 7.07 -10.68
N LYS A 94 -1.98 6.12 -11.28
CA LYS A 94 -2.21 6.10 -12.72
C LYS A 94 -3.13 7.28 -13.07
N LYS A 95 -2.75 8.08 -14.07
CA LYS A 95 -3.63 9.15 -14.58
C LYS A 95 -4.81 8.48 -15.26
N ILE A 96 -6.02 8.78 -14.83
CA ILE A 96 -7.22 8.45 -15.60
C ILE A 96 -7.24 9.44 -16.77
N LEU A 97 -6.92 8.95 -17.98
CA LEU A 97 -7.21 9.68 -19.20
C LEU A 97 -8.74 9.65 -19.35
N HIS A 98 -9.37 10.80 -19.17
CA HIS A 98 -10.77 11.03 -19.54
C HIS A 98 -10.85 11.46 -21.00
#